data_AF-A0A017RTH7-F1
#
_entry.id   AF-A0A017RTH7-F1
#
_cell.length_a   1.000
_cell.length_b   1.000
_cell.length_c   1.000
_cell.angle_alpha   90.00
_cell.angle_beta   90.00
_cell.angle_gamma   90.00
#
_symmetry.space_group_name_H-M   'P 1'
#
loop_
_entity.id
_entity.type
_entity.pdbx_description
1 polymer ?
#
loop_
_entity_poly.entity_id
_entity_poly.type
_entity_poly.pdbx_seq_one_letter_code
_entity_poly.pdbx_strand_id
1 'polypeptide(L)'
;MELKEAVEKIWENRKYTPKDIKEAVSHLNEEVAEAMKALMKGEKEKAKRELEDALSCMFIAIKMYDMDIDEAVKNQLHMMKIKTEKVMVFKKDKVEIFVNGKLKGGWTIWGEEDLREAEKMAKDFNCTVIYED
;
A
#
# COMPACT_ATOMS: atom_id res chain seq x y z
N MET A 1 8.96 21.84 -12.42
CA MET A 1 10.07 20.95 -12.01
C MET A 1 9.58 19.54 -12.21
N GLU A 2 10.30 18.76 -13.00
CA GLU A 2 9.98 17.35 -13.22
C GLU A 2 10.37 16.51 -11.99
N LEU A 3 9.80 15.32 -11.82
CA LEU A 3 10.07 14.48 -10.63
C LEU A 3 11.54 14.10 -10.50
N LYS A 4 12.17 13.70 -11.62
CA LYS A 4 13.61 13.40 -11.66
C LYS A 4 14.45 14.60 -11.23
N GLU A 5 14.11 15.78 -11.76
CA GLU A 5 14.78 17.03 -11.39
C GLU A 5 14.59 17.37 -9.90
N ALA A 6 13.41 17.08 -9.33
CA ALA A 6 13.13 17.27 -7.92
C ALA A 6 13.99 16.37 -7.04
N VAL A 7 14.14 15.09 -7.40
CA VAL A 7 15.00 14.14 -6.67
C VAL A 7 16.45 14.62 -6.65
N GLU A 8 16.99 15.06 -7.79
CA GLU A 8 18.35 15.61 -7.86
C GLU A 8 18.49 16.88 -7.02
N LYS A 9 17.54 17.82 -7.11
CA LYS A 9 17.60 19.07 -6.34
C LYS A 9 17.51 18.83 -4.83
N ILE A 10 16.64 17.93 -4.37
CA ILE A 10 16.58 17.55 -2.95
C ILE A 10 17.91 16.93 -2.52
N TRP A 11 18.46 16.04 -3.35
CA TRP A 11 19.76 15.42 -3.09
C TRP A 11 20.85 16.48 -2.98
N GLU A 12 20.97 17.42 -3.92
CA GLU A 12 21.98 18.48 -3.90
C GLU A 12 21.88 19.45 -2.72
N ASN A 13 20.66 19.73 -2.24
CA ASN A 13 20.42 20.70 -1.17
C ASN A 13 20.38 20.08 0.23
N ARG A 14 20.59 18.77 0.36
CA ARG A 14 20.54 18.09 1.65
C ARG A 14 21.68 18.56 2.56
N LYS A 15 21.37 18.75 3.85
CA LYS A 15 22.37 19.13 4.87
C LYS A 15 23.23 17.95 5.34
N TYR A 16 22.79 16.72 5.12
CA TYR A 16 23.47 15.50 5.53
C TYR A 16 23.27 14.40 4.48
N THR A 17 24.23 13.48 4.39
CA THR A 17 24.11 12.30 3.52
C THR A 17 23.98 11.07 4.39
N PRO A 18 22.88 10.31 4.31
CA PRO A 18 22.79 9.01 4.98
C PRO A 18 23.94 8.11 4.50
N LYS A 19 24.51 7.33 5.41
CA LYS A 19 25.64 6.43 5.13
C LYS A 19 25.22 5.24 4.29
N ASP A 20 23.99 4.79 4.48
CA ASP A 20 23.39 3.69 3.76
C ASP A 20 21.87 3.87 3.61
N ILE A 21 21.26 2.98 2.82
CA ILE A 21 19.82 2.96 2.55
C ILE A 21 19.03 2.76 3.85
N LYS A 22 19.55 1.98 4.80
CA LYS A 22 18.86 1.69 6.06
C LYS A 22 18.72 2.96 6.90
N GLU A 23 19.76 3.79 6.96
CA GLU A 23 19.71 5.10 7.63
C GLU A 23 18.72 6.05 6.92
N ALA A 24 18.72 6.09 5.59
CA ALA A 24 17.76 6.90 4.82
C ALA A 24 16.29 6.50 5.09
N VAL A 25 16.02 5.20 5.10
CA VAL A 25 14.69 4.65 5.40
C VAL A 25 14.31 4.86 6.87
N SER A 26 15.29 4.80 7.79
CA SER A 26 15.05 5.07 9.21
C SER A 26 14.59 6.52 9.44
N HIS A 27 15.23 7.50 8.78
CA HIS A 27 14.81 8.90 8.87
C HIS A 27 13.41 9.10 8.27
N LEU A 28 13.13 8.53 7.10
CA LEU A 28 11.78 8.55 6.53
C LEU A 28 10.73 8.03 7.52
N ASN A 29 11.01 6.92 8.20
CA ASN A 29 10.12 6.35 9.20
C ASN A 29 9.91 7.29 10.41
N GLU A 30 10.95 8.02 10.82
CA GLU A 30 10.85 9.01 11.90
C GLU A 30 9.93 10.18 11.53
N GLU A 31 10.09 10.77 10.34
CA GLU A 31 9.24 11.89 9.88
C GLU A 31 7.77 11.47 9.76
N VAL A 32 7.52 10.26 9.24
CA VAL A 32 6.16 9.70 9.17
C VAL A 32 5.56 9.49 10.58
N ALA A 33 6.38 9.05 11.55
CA ALA A 33 5.93 8.87 12.92
C ALA A 33 5.59 10.21 13.59
N GLU A 34 6.37 11.27 13.36
CA GLU A 34 6.07 12.62 13.85
C GLU A 34 4.81 13.21 13.20
N ALA A 35 4.62 13.00 11.89
CA ALA A 35 3.40 13.37 11.19
C ALA A 35 2.16 12.71 11.85
N MET A 36 2.25 11.42 12.14
CA MET A 36 1.16 10.68 12.81
C MET A 36 0.90 11.20 14.22
N LYS A 37 1.95 11.45 15.02
CA LYS A 37 1.81 12.05 16.37
C LYS A 37 1.12 13.42 16.31
N ALA A 38 1.47 14.26 15.33
CA ALA A 38 0.84 15.56 15.13
C ALA A 38 -0.65 15.43 14.75
N LEU A 39 -0.99 14.49 13.84
CA LEU A 39 -2.39 14.19 13.51
C LEU A 39 -3.20 13.77 14.72
N MET A 40 -2.66 12.89 15.56
CA MET A 40 -3.32 12.43 16.79
C MET A 40 -3.59 13.56 17.79
N LYS A 41 -2.79 14.63 17.76
CA LYS A 41 -2.98 15.84 18.59
C LYS A 41 -3.86 16.90 17.93
N GLY A 42 -4.35 16.66 16.71
CA GLY A 42 -5.11 17.65 15.92
C GLY A 42 -4.25 18.78 15.31
N GLU A 43 -2.93 18.65 15.34
CA GLU A 43 -1.96 19.65 14.87
C GLU A 43 -1.76 19.57 13.35
N LYS A 44 -2.81 19.88 12.57
CA LYS A 44 -2.83 19.66 11.10
C LYS A 44 -1.66 20.30 10.34
N GLU A 45 -1.32 21.55 10.68
CA GLU A 45 -0.23 22.26 9.99
C GLU A 45 1.15 21.72 10.37
N LYS A 46 1.31 21.16 11.58
CA LYS A 46 2.52 20.41 11.92
C LYS A 46 2.57 19.14 11.09
N ALA A 47 1.51 18.34 11.10
CA ALA A 47 1.44 17.11 10.34
C ALA A 47 1.76 17.28 8.84
N LYS A 48 1.30 18.37 8.21
CA LYS A 48 1.68 18.69 6.83
C LYS A 48 3.17 18.90 6.64
N ARG A 49 3.82 19.68 7.52
CA ARG A 49 5.27 19.91 7.44
C ARG A 49 6.06 18.62 7.61
N GLU A 50 5.70 17.79 8.59
CA GLU A 50 6.35 16.49 8.79
C GLU A 50 6.16 15.56 7.55
N LEU A 51 5.02 15.65 6.85
CA LEU A 51 4.82 14.92 5.59
C LEU A 51 5.67 15.47 4.43
N GLU A 52 5.92 16.77 4.39
CA GLU A 52 6.85 17.39 3.43
C GLU A 52 8.29 16.95 3.72
N ASP A 53 8.68 16.87 5.00
CA ASP A 53 9.98 16.34 5.43
C ASP A 53 10.11 14.85 5.09
N ALA A 54 9.07 14.05 5.35
CA ALA A 54 9.01 12.65 4.93
C ALA A 54 9.16 12.48 3.40
N LEU A 55 8.54 13.36 2.61
CA LEU A 55 8.68 13.33 1.15
C LEU A 55 10.14 13.56 0.72
N SER A 56 10.83 14.49 1.38
CA SER A 56 12.26 14.73 1.15
C SER A 56 13.09 13.47 1.46
N CYS A 57 12.85 12.82 2.62
CA CYS A 57 13.51 11.57 2.97
C CYS A 57 13.22 10.44 1.97
N MET A 58 11.99 10.37 1.43
CA MET A 58 11.64 9.41 0.37
C MET A 58 12.46 9.65 -0.90
N PHE A 59 12.63 10.89 -1.34
CA PHE A 59 13.42 11.21 -2.53
C PHE A 59 14.91 10.90 -2.33
N ILE A 60 15.44 11.11 -1.13
CA ILE A 60 16.79 10.69 -0.75
C ILE A 60 16.92 9.16 -0.85
N ALA A 61 15.95 8.41 -0.32
CA ALA A 61 15.96 6.95 -0.40
C ALA A 61 15.89 6.44 -1.86
N ILE A 62 15.01 7.03 -2.68
CA ILE A 62 14.92 6.75 -4.14
C ILE A 62 16.27 6.94 -4.81
N LYS A 63 16.96 8.05 -4.53
CA LYS A 63 18.28 8.36 -5.10
C LYS A 63 19.35 7.35 -4.65
N MET A 64 19.37 7.00 -3.36
CA MET A 64 20.35 6.04 -2.83
C MET A 64 20.11 4.60 -3.31
N TYR A 65 18.86 4.26 -3.60
CA TYR A 65 18.47 2.95 -4.13
C TYR A 65 18.53 2.89 -5.66
N ASP A 66 19.02 3.94 -6.32
CA ASP A 66 19.12 4.07 -7.78
C ASP A 66 17.79 3.78 -8.51
N MET A 67 16.69 4.25 -7.91
CA MET A 67 15.35 4.06 -8.47
C MET A 67 15.01 5.15 -9.48
N ASP A 68 14.55 4.75 -10.68
CA ASP A 68 13.90 5.68 -11.60
C ASP A 68 12.51 6.05 -11.07
N ILE A 69 12.35 7.30 -10.64
CA ILE A 69 11.09 7.78 -10.04
C ILE A 69 9.91 7.79 -11.02
N ASP A 70 10.14 8.05 -12.29
CA ASP A 70 9.07 8.04 -13.30
C ASP A 70 8.59 6.61 -13.54
N GLU A 71 9.53 5.65 -13.59
CA GLU A 71 9.21 4.24 -13.69
C GLU A 71 8.50 3.73 -12.43
N ALA A 72 8.96 4.10 -11.25
CA ALA A 72 8.30 3.76 -9.99
C ALA A 72 6.85 4.24 -9.97
N VAL A 73 6.59 5.49 -10.38
CA VAL A 73 5.23 6.04 -10.49
C VAL A 73 4.40 5.26 -11.52
N LYS A 74 4.94 4.98 -12.71
CA LYS A 74 4.25 4.18 -13.74
C LYS A 74 3.88 2.78 -13.24
N ASN A 75 4.80 2.11 -12.55
CA ASN A 75 4.59 0.80 -11.97
C ASN A 75 3.49 0.84 -10.91
N GLN A 76 3.50 1.83 -10.00
CA GLN A 76 2.43 1.97 -9.01
C GLN A 76 1.07 2.27 -9.66
N LEU A 77 1.02 3.14 -10.68
CA LEU A 77 -0.21 3.40 -11.43
C LEU A 77 -0.73 2.15 -12.15
N HIS A 78 0.16 1.32 -12.69
CA HIS A 78 -0.20 0.04 -13.28
C HIS A 78 -0.80 -0.89 -12.22
N MET A 79 -0.13 -1.05 -11.07
CA MET A 79 -0.60 -1.89 -9.96
C MET A 79 -1.94 -1.43 -9.40
N MET A 80 -2.17 -0.12 -9.27
CA MET A 80 -3.46 0.44 -8.83
C MET A 80 -4.59 0.20 -9.84
N LYS A 81 -4.26 0.11 -11.13
CA LYS A 81 -5.22 -0.19 -12.21
C LYS A 81 -5.51 -1.68 -12.37
N ILE A 82 -4.62 -2.55 -11.89
CA ILE A 82 -4.90 -3.98 -11.76
C ILE A 82 -5.99 -4.13 -10.69
N LYS A 83 -7.25 -3.93 -11.09
CA LYS A 83 -8.41 -4.40 -10.34
C LYS A 83 -8.31 -5.91 -10.34
N THR A 84 -7.80 -6.46 -9.25
CA THR A 84 -7.89 -7.89 -9.04
C THR A 84 -9.34 -8.15 -8.63
N GLU A 85 -10.16 -8.57 -9.58
CA GLU A 85 -11.55 -8.92 -9.31
C GLU A 85 -11.53 -10.22 -8.51
N LYS A 86 -11.73 -10.11 -7.20
CA LYS A 86 -11.84 -11.26 -6.31
C LYS A 86 -13.32 -11.46 -6.03
N VAL A 87 -13.87 -12.58 -6.46
CA VAL A 87 -15.27 -12.95 -6.24
C VAL A 87 -15.30 -14.20 -5.39
N MET A 88 -16.09 -14.21 -4.33
CA MET A 88 -16.38 -15.41 -3.55
C MET A 88 -17.84 -15.80 -3.80
N VAL A 89 -18.05 -17.00 -4.34
CA VAL A 89 -19.37 -17.53 -4.68
C VAL A 89 -19.76 -18.54 -3.62
N PHE A 90 -20.83 -18.26 -2.90
CA PHE A 90 -21.43 -19.11 -1.88
C PHE A 90 -22.51 -19.96 -2.54
N LYS A 91 -22.30 -21.28 -2.54
CA LYS A 91 -23.25 -22.29 -2.99
C LYS A 91 -23.78 -23.06 -1.78
N LYS A 92 -24.83 -23.85 -1.99
CA LYS A 92 -25.49 -24.64 -0.93
C LYS A 92 -24.54 -25.46 -0.05
N ASP A 93 -23.49 -26.06 -0.63
CA ASP A 93 -22.58 -26.98 0.06
C ASP A 93 -21.11 -26.57 -0.02
N LYS A 94 -20.77 -25.42 -0.63
CA LYS A 94 -19.38 -24.99 -0.81
C LYS A 94 -19.24 -23.50 -1.08
N VAL A 95 -18.02 -23.01 -0.88
CA VAL A 95 -17.58 -21.70 -1.34
C VAL A 95 -16.49 -21.86 -2.40
N GLU A 96 -16.51 -21.00 -3.41
CA GLU A 96 -15.50 -20.93 -4.47
C GLU A 96 -14.95 -19.50 -4.58
N ILE A 97 -13.62 -19.37 -4.67
CA ILE A 97 -12.93 -18.10 -4.87
C ILE A 97 -12.46 -18.00 -6.32
N PHE A 98 -12.91 -16.95 -7.00
CA PHE A 98 -12.47 -16.56 -8.32
C PHE A 98 -11.58 -15.33 -8.23
N VAL A 99 -10.47 -15.35 -8.97
CA VAL A 99 -9.60 -14.19 -9.13
C VAL A 99 -9.46 -13.92 -10.62
N ASN A 100 -9.96 -12.77 -11.05
CA ASN A 100 -10.06 -12.36 -12.46
C ASN A 100 -10.77 -13.45 -13.30
N GLY A 101 -11.93 -13.90 -12.82
CA GLY A 101 -12.76 -14.93 -13.49
C GLY A 101 -12.21 -16.36 -13.48
N LYS A 102 -11.05 -16.61 -12.87
CA LYS A 102 -10.46 -17.96 -12.75
C LYS A 102 -10.66 -18.52 -11.35
N LEU A 103 -11.21 -19.74 -11.24
CA LEU A 103 -11.30 -20.46 -9.98
C LEU A 103 -9.89 -20.68 -9.41
N LYS A 104 -9.66 -20.19 -8.18
CA LYS A 104 -8.39 -20.30 -7.46
C LYS A 104 -8.44 -21.30 -6.31
N GLY A 105 -9.62 -21.58 -5.80
CA GLY A 105 -9.83 -22.55 -4.74
C GLY A 105 -11.28 -22.56 -4.30
N GLY A 106 -11.61 -23.51 -3.44
CA GLY A 106 -12.92 -23.63 -2.84
C GLY A 106 -12.90 -24.72 -1.78
N TRP A 107 -13.85 -24.67 -0.87
CA TRP A 107 -14.01 -25.65 0.20
C TRP A 107 -15.49 -25.91 0.47
N THR A 108 -15.78 -27.10 0.99
CA THR A 108 -17.12 -27.52 1.37
C THR A 108 -17.54 -26.80 2.67
N ILE A 109 -18.81 -26.41 2.74
CA ILE A 109 -19.45 -25.83 3.91
C ILE A 109 -20.24 -26.96 4.58
N TRP A 110 -19.89 -27.29 5.82
CA TRP A 110 -20.52 -28.35 6.61
C TRP A 110 -21.55 -27.83 7.61
N GLY A 111 -21.59 -26.52 7.84
CA GLY A 111 -22.54 -25.88 8.75
C GLY A 111 -22.41 -24.36 8.79
N GLU A 112 -23.13 -23.74 9.72
CA GLU A 112 -23.16 -22.27 9.86
C GLU A 112 -21.79 -21.67 10.25
N GLU A 113 -20.95 -22.42 10.95
CA GLU A 113 -19.62 -21.94 11.37
C GLU A 113 -18.72 -21.71 10.15
N ASP A 114 -18.62 -22.69 9.25
CA ASP A 114 -17.89 -22.59 7.98
C ASP A 114 -18.39 -21.43 7.11
N LEU A 115 -19.70 -21.17 7.14
CA LEU A 115 -20.31 -20.06 6.40
C LEU A 115 -19.88 -18.71 6.98
N ARG A 116 -19.88 -18.54 8.30
CA ARG A 116 -19.41 -17.31 8.97
C ARG A 116 -17.92 -17.08 8.75
N GLU A 117 -17.10 -18.13 8.78
CA GLU A 117 -15.67 -18.03 8.49
C GLU A 117 -15.43 -17.61 7.04
N ALA A 118 -16.17 -18.19 6.08
CA ALA A 118 -16.09 -17.81 4.69
C ALA A 118 -16.50 -16.35 4.46
N GLU A 119 -17.56 -15.87 5.12
CA GLU A 119 -17.98 -14.46 5.04
C GLU A 119 -16.94 -13.50 5.64
N LYS A 120 -16.30 -13.89 6.74
CA LYS A 120 -15.20 -13.13 7.35
C LYS A 120 -14.02 -13.05 6.38
N MET A 121 -13.62 -14.17 5.79
CA MET A 121 -12.56 -14.21 4.79
C MET A 121 -12.89 -13.34 3.57
N ALA A 122 -14.13 -13.36 3.07
CA ALA A 122 -14.54 -12.52 1.96
C ALA A 122 -14.32 -11.04 2.24
N LYS A 123 -14.60 -10.58 3.47
CA LYS A 123 -14.30 -9.21 3.92
C LYS A 123 -12.80 -8.95 4.02
N ASP A 124 -12.06 -9.85 4.65
CA ASP A 124 -10.61 -9.70 4.86
C ASP A 124 -9.85 -9.63 3.52
N PHE A 125 -10.30 -10.37 2.51
CA PHE A 125 -9.71 -10.36 1.16
C PHE A 125 -10.31 -9.32 0.21
N ASN A 126 -11.31 -8.56 0.66
CA ASN A 126 -12.06 -7.57 -0.11
C ASN A 126 -12.67 -8.17 -1.39
N CYS A 127 -13.30 -9.34 -1.24
CA CYS A 127 -14.00 -10.05 -2.30
C CYS A 127 -15.41 -9.48 -2.49
N THR A 128 -15.88 -9.45 -3.74
CA THR A 128 -17.31 -9.37 -4.05
C THR A 128 -17.97 -10.70 -3.71
N VAL A 129 -19.05 -10.67 -2.93
CA VAL A 129 -19.77 -11.88 -2.52
C VAL A 129 -20.99 -12.10 -3.42
N ILE A 130 -21.15 -13.31 -3.93
CA ILE A 130 -22.32 -13.76 -4.70
C ILE A 130 -22.89 -14.99 -3.99
N TYR A 131 -24.20 -15.03 -3.75
CA TYR A 131 -24.91 -16.21 -3.28
C TYR A 131 -25.62 -16.84 -4.49
N GLU A 132 -25.35 -18.11 -4.75
CA GLU A 132 -26.04 -18.92 -5.74
C GLU A 132 -26.94 -19.93 -5.01
N ASP A 133 -28.22 -19.97 -5.41
CA ASP A 133 -29.23 -20.91 -4.89
C ASP A 133 -28.95 -22.38 -5.28
#